data_AF-A0A2K5NZH7-F1
#
_entry.id   AF-A0A2K5NZH7-F1
#
_cell.length_a   1.000
_cell.length_b   1.000
_cell.length_c   1.000
_cell.angle_alpha   90.00
_cell.angle_beta   90.00
_cell.angle_gamma   90.00
#
_symmetry.space_group_name_H-M   'P 1'
#
loop_
_entity.id
_entity.type
_entity.pdbx_description
1 polymer ?
#
loop_
_entity_poly.entity_id
_entity_poly.type
_entity_poly.pdbx_seq_one_letter_code
_entity_poly.pdbx_strand_id
1 'polypeptide(L)'
;MKASGTQREYKVVGCCLPTPKCQPPPLYRMQIFAPNHVLKKMKKSSGETVNCGQVFEKYPLRVKNFGIWLRYDSRSSTHNMYWEYRDLTTTDAVTNLGARYRARAHFIQIMKVEEITASKCRWPQKPCFTRRPNTFF
;
A
#
# COMPACT_ATOMS: atom_id res chain seq x y z
N MET A 1 9.37 5.41 -10.12
CA MET A 1 8.36 6.41 -9.73
C MET A 1 9.07 7.36 -8.77
N LYS A 2 9.04 8.68 -8.97
CA LYS A 2 9.52 9.62 -7.94
C LYS A 2 8.42 9.70 -6.87
N ALA A 3 8.70 9.30 -5.63
CA ALA A 3 7.75 9.50 -4.52
C ALA A 3 7.93 10.89 -3.91
N SER A 4 7.93 11.92 -4.75
CA SER A 4 7.92 13.30 -4.28
C SER A 4 6.47 13.71 -4.02
N GLY A 5 6.13 13.95 -2.75
CA GLY A 5 4.81 14.40 -2.31
C GLY A 5 3.90 13.30 -1.74
N THR A 6 2.73 13.73 -1.26
CA THR A 6 1.70 12.87 -0.67
C THR A 6 1.21 11.83 -1.68
N GLN A 7 1.33 10.55 -1.33
CA GLN A 7 0.81 9.47 -2.16
C GLN A 7 -0.71 9.41 -2.07
N ARG A 8 -1.37 9.04 -3.17
CA ARG A 8 -2.79 8.72 -3.21
C ARG A 8 -2.96 7.25 -3.51
N GLU A 9 -4.00 6.65 -2.95
CA GLU A 9 -4.35 5.27 -3.20
C GLU A 9 -5.28 5.17 -4.41
N TYR A 10 -4.94 4.29 -5.35
CA TYR A 10 -5.76 3.99 -6.51
C TYR A 10 -6.05 2.49 -6.57
N LYS A 11 -7.31 2.14 -6.81
CA LYS A 11 -7.72 0.80 -7.24
C LYS A 11 -7.79 0.79 -8.75
N VAL A 12 -6.91 0.00 -9.33
CA VAL A 12 -6.74 -0.12 -10.77
C VAL A 12 -7.20 -1.50 -11.17
N VAL A 13 -8.17 -1.56 -12.08
CA VAL A 13 -8.66 -2.80 -12.68
C VAL A 13 -8.23 -2.80 -14.14
N GLY A 14 -7.57 -3.87 -14.55
CA GLY A 14 -7.13 -4.04 -15.92
C GLY A 14 -7.30 -5.47 -16.38
N CYS A 15 -7.31 -5.65 -17.69
CA CYS A 15 -7.40 -6.94 -18.34
C CYS A 15 -6.45 -7.00 -19.55
N CYS A 16 -6.15 -8.21 -19.99
CA CYS A 16 -5.53 -8.39 -21.30
C CYS A 16 -6.52 -8.05 -22.40
N LEU A 17 -6.01 -7.61 -23.56
CA LEU A 17 -6.86 -7.40 -24.72
C LEU A 17 -7.57 -8.72 -25.12
N PRO A 18 -8.85 -8.67 -25.50
CA PRO A 18 -9.59 -9.85 -25.88
C PRO A 18 -8.95 -10.49 -27.12
N THR A 19 -8.60 -11.77 -27.01
CA THR A 19 -8.05 -12.56 -28.12
C THR A 19 -9.02 -13.69 -28.44
N PRO A 20 -9.10 -14.18 -29.70
CA PRO A 20 -10.06 -15.21 -30.10
C PRO A 20 -9.93 -16.53 -29.32
N LYS A 21 -8.78 -16.77 -28.68
CA LYS A 21 -8.54 -17.95 -27.84
C LYS A 21 -9.07 -17.81 -26.41
N CYS A 22 -9.35 -16.60 -25.94
CA CYS A 22 -9.67 -16.33 -24.55
C CYS A 22 -10.69 -15.17 -24.45
N GLN A 23 -11.98 -15.51 -24.49
CA GLN A 23 -13.08 -14.57 -24.28
C GLN A 23 -14.09 -15.14 -23.27
N PRO A 24 -14.41 -14.40 -22.19
CA PRO A 24 -13.87 -13.09 -21.78
C PRO A 24 -12.53 -13.18 -21.02
N PRO A 25 -11.60 -12.22 -21.18
CA PRO A 25 -10.34 -12.22 -20.44
C PRO A 25 -10.56 -11.94 -18.93
N PRO A 26 -9.75 -12.53 -18.04
CA PRO A 26 -9.87 -12.31 -16.60
C PRO A 26 -9.50 -10.87 -16.22
N LEU A 27 -10.24 -10.31 -15.25
CA LEU A 27 -9.99 -9.00 -14.68
C LEU A 27 -9.01 -9.11 -13.50
N TYR A 28 -7.97 -8.28 -13.50
CA TYR A 28 -7.03 -8.16 -12.40
C TYR A 28 -7.18 -6.82 -11.71
N ARG A 29 -7.12 -6.84 -10.37
CA ARG A 29 -7.18 -5.64 -9.54
C ARG A 29 -5.88 -5.44 -8.79
N MET A 30 -5.34 -4.24 -8.85
CA MET A 30 -4.18 -3.80 -8.08
C MET A 30 -4.50 -2.58 -7.24
N GLN A 31 -3.87 -2.50 -6.07
CA GLN A 31 -3.85 -1.32 -5.23
C GLN A 31 -2.50 -0.62 -5.47
N ILE A 32 -2.55 0.61 -5.96
CA ILE A 32 -1.36 1.37 -6.35
C ILE A 32 -1.30 2.66 -5.55
N PHE A 33 -0.12 2.94 -4.98
CA PHE A 33 0.19 4.22 -4.36
C PHE A 33 0.97 5.08 -5.34
N ALA A 34 0.40 6.19 -5.74
CA ALA A 34 1.00 7.12 -6.70
C ALA A 34 0.57 8.56 -6.40
N PRO A 35 1.36 9.58 -6.75
CA PRO A 35 0.94 10.98 -6.58
C PRO A 35 -0.24 11.35 -7.49
N ASN A 36 -0.25 10.83 -8.73
CA ASN A 36 -1.24 11.16 -9.76
C ASN A 36 -1.85 9.89 -10.36
N HIS A 37 -3.00 10.03 -11.02
CA HIS A 37 -3.71 8.96 -11.72
C HIS A 37 -2.96 8.39 -12.95
N VAL A 38 -1.91 9.07 -13.43
CA VAL A 38 -1.16 8.68 -14.63
C VAL A 38 -0.18 7.54 -14.32
N LEU A 39 -0.60 6.31 -14.61
CA LEU A 39 0.18 5.10 -14.43
C LEU A 39 1.03 4.81 -15.67
N LYS A 40 2.29 5.28 -15.68
CA LYS A 40 3.20 5.15 -16.85
C LYS A 40 3.72 3.73 -17.13
N LYS A 41 3.43 2.73 -16.30
CA LYS A 41 4.07 1.39 -16.38
C LYS A 41 3.25 0.30 -17.06
N MET A 42 1.99 0.54 -17.44
CA MET A 42 1.21 -0.47 -18.15
C MET A 42 1.52 -0.42 -19.66
N LYS A 43 1.87 -1.57 -20.26
CA LYS A 43 2.02 -1.70 -21.71
C LYS A 43 0.63 -1.63 -22.35
N LYS A 44 0.30 -0.48 -22.97
CA LYS A 44 -0.96 -0.26 -23.69
C LYS A 44 -1.21 -1.25 -24.82
N SER A 45 -0.16 -1.86 -25.37
CA SER A 45 -0.26 -2.81 -26.49
C SER A 45 -0.79 -4.18 -26.08
N SER A 46 -0.69 -4.57 -24.82
CA SER A 46 -1.02 -5.93 -24.35
C SER A 46 -2.24 -5.97 -23.43
N GLY A 47 -2.64 -4.83 -22.86
CA GLY A 47 -3.72 -4.79 -21.90
C GLY A 47 -4.40 -3.43 -21.85
N GLU A 48 -5.65 -3.48 -21.42
CA GLU A 48 -6.53 -2.33 -21.26
C GLU A 48 -6.77 -2.08 -19.76
N THR A 49 -6.81 -0.80 -19.39
CA THR A 49 -7.23 -0.40 -18.04
C THR A 49 -8.71 -0.12 -18.05
N VAL A 50 -9.49 -1.00 -17.44
CA VAL A 50 -10.96 -0.90 -17.40
C VAL A 50 -11.40 0.20 -16.44
N ASN A 51 -10.75 0.31 -15.27
CA ASN A 51 -11.10 1.30 -14.27
C ASN A 51 -9.88 1.77 -13.46
N CYS A 52 -9.78 3.08 -13.23
CA CYS A 52 -8.83 3.72 -12.35
C CYS A 52 -9.58 4.60 -11.35
N GLY A 53 -9.97 4.04 -10.20
CA GLY A 53 -10.65 4.78 -9.15
C GLY A 53 -9.69 5.17 -8.03
N GLN A 54 -9.72 6.44 -7.61
CA GLN A 54 -9.06 6.84 -6.36
C GLN A 54 -9.83 6.26 -5.17
N VAL A 55 -9.11 5.71 -4.20
CA VAL A 55 -9.69 5.18 -2.96
C VAL A 55 -9.48 6.18 -1.85
N PHE A 56 -10.57 6.51 -1.17
CA PHE A 56 -10.54 7.31 0.04
C PHE A 56 -10.67 6.41 1.26
N GLU A 57 -10.00 6.82 2.33
CA GLU A 57 -10.05 6.12 3.61
C GLU A 57 -11.47 6.19 4.18
N LYS A 58 -12.00 5.04 4.64
CA LYS A 58 -13.39 4.97 5.14
C LYS A 58 -13.59 5.74 6.44
N TYR A 59 -12.57 5.78 7.29
CA TYR A 59 -12.62 6.41 8.60
C TYR A 59 -11.33 7.22 8.84
N PRO A 60 -11.20 8.42 8.26
CA PRO A 60 -9.95 9.20 8.28
C PRO A 60 -9.62 9.78 9.67
N LEU A 61 -10.59 9.82 10.60
CA LEU A 61 -10.39 10.36 11.96
C LEU A 61 -9.97 9.28 12.96
N ARG A 62 -10.05 8.00 12.58
CA ARG A 62 -9.73 6.89 13.49
C ARG A 62 -8.28 6.49 13.31
N VAL A 63 -7.53 6.45 14.41
CA VAL A 63 -6.16 5.92 14.41
C VAL A 63 -6.19 4.41 14.28
N LYS A 64 -5.41 3.88 13.34
CA LYS A 64 -5.34 2.47 12.99
C LYS A 64 -3.90 1.99 13.00
N ASN A 65 -3.72 0.66 13.10
CA ASN A 65 -2.43 0.04 12.89
C ASN A 65 -2.43 -0.59 11.50
N PHE A 66 -1.42 -0.33 10.70
CA PHE A 66 -1.23 -0.87 9.36
C PHE A 66 -0.05 -1.83 9.34
N GLY A 67 -0.25 -3.02 8.80
CA GLY A 67 0.82 -3.92 8.39
C GLY A 67 1.12 -3.73 6.91
N ILE A 68 2.40 -3.53 6.61
CA ILE A 68 2.91 -3.31 5.27
C ILE A 68 3.90 -4.43 4.96
N TRP A 69 3.56 -5.24 3.97
CA TRP A 69 4.48 -6.21 3.39
C TRP A 69 5.10 -5.60 2.16
N LEU A 70 6.41 -5.50 2.18
CA LEU A 70 7.18 -4.87 1.13
C LEU A 70 8.38 -5.71 0.74
N ARG A 71 8.75 -5.62 -0.52
CA ARG A 71 10.03 -6.07 -1.01
C ARG A 71 10.92 -4.85 -1.20
N TYR A 72 12.07 -4.86 -0.55
CA TYR A 72 13.08 -3.82 -0.64
C TYR A 72 14.29 -4.33 -1.39
N ASP A 73 14.68 -3.61 -2.43
CA ASP A 73 15.88 -3.89 -3.19
C ASP A 73 17.07 -3.13 -2.55
N SER A 74 18.03 -3.88 -2.02
CA SER A 74 19.28 -3.32 -1.52
C SER A 74 20.28 -3.18 -2.67
N ARG A 75 21.53 -2.78 -2.37
CA ARG A 75 22.58 -2.74 -3.39
C ARG A 75 23.01 -4.14 -3.86
N SER A 76 22.82 -5.14 -3.01
CA SER A 76 23.39 -6.48 -3.21
C SER A 76 22.31 -7.54 -3.43
N SER A 77 21.10 -7.35 -2.88
CA SER A 77 20.03 -8.33 -2.98
C SER A 77 18.65 -7.75 -2.67
N THR A 78 17.61 -8.48 -3.08
CA THR A 78 16.22 -8.15 -2.75
C THR A 78 15.78 -8.85 -1.47
N HIS A 79 15.25 -8.09 -0.52
CA HIS A 79 14.74 -8.61 0.75
C HIS A 79 13.25 -8.38 0.90
N ASN A 80 12.55 -9.38 1.44
CA ASN A 80 11.19 -9.20 1.90
C ASN A 80 11.21 -8.65 3.32
N MET A 81 10.40 -7.64 3.58
CA MET A 81 10.27 -7.00 4.87
C MET A 81 8.79 -6.88 5.23
N TYR A 82 8.55 -7.01 6.52
CA TYR A 82 7.26 -6.71 7.12
C TYR A 82 7.46 -5.53 8.06
N TRP A 83 6.62 -4.52 7.92
CA TRP A 83 6.68 -3.33 8.72
C TRP A 83 5.30 -2.92 9.20
N GLU A 84 5.21 -2.52 10.45
CA GLU A 84 3.97 -1.99 11.01
C GLU A 84 4.08 -0.46 11.08
N TYR A 85 3.02 0.26 10.76
CA TYR A 85 2.87 1.71 10.96
C TYR A 85 1.56 2.04 11.70
N ARG A 86 1.51 3.12 12.49
CA ARG A 86 0.28 3.54 13.17
C ARG A 86 -0.06 4.93 12.65
N ASP A 87 -1.19 5.05 11.99
CA ASP A 87 -1.59 6.28 11.30
C ASP A 87 -3.10 6.37 11.14
N LEU A 88 -3.58 7.50 10.63
CA LEU A 88 -4.97 7.76 10.29
C LEU A 88 -5.34 7.14 8.94
N THR A 89 -4.46 7.29 7.94
CA THR A 89 -4.72 6.88 6.55
C THR A 89 -3.68 5.89 6.04
N THR A 90 -4.11 5.06 5.10
CA THR A 90 -3.23 4.11 4.40
C THR A 90 -2.14 4.83 3.58
N THR A 91 -2.48 5.99 3.00
CA THR A 91 -1.58 6.81 2.19
C THR A 91 -0.45 7.44 2.99
N ASP A 92 -0.75 7.91 4.20
CA ASP A 92 0.24 8.53 5.08
C ASP A 92 1.19 7.48 5.64
N ALA A 93 0.67 6.30 5.99
CA ALA A 93 1.48 5.17 6.42
C ALA A 93 2.52 4.75 5.37
N VAL A 94 2.11 4.70 4.09
CA VAL A 94 3.01 4.38 2.97
C VAL A 94 4.00 5.52 2.69
N THR A 95 3.58 6.77 2.82
CA THR A 95 4.47 7.93 2.60
C THR A 95 5.58 7.97 3.67
N ASN A 96 5.24 7.68 4.93
CA ASN A 96 6.17 7.63 6.06
C ASN A 96 7.21 6.50 5.96
N LEU A 97 6.90 5.41 5.23
CA LEU A 97 7.87 4.34 4.92
C LEU A 97 9.12 4.88 4.23
N GLY A 98 8.93 5.73 3.21
CA GLY A 98 10.02 6.29 2.43
C GLY A 98 10.93 7.21 3.26
N ALA A 99 10.34 7.97 4.18
CA ALA A 99 11.08 8.90 5.05
C ALA A 99 11.98 8.16 6.05
N ARG A 100 11.46 7.13 6.74
CA ARG A 100 12.21 6.45 7.81
C ARG A 100 13.38 5.63 7.31
N TYR A 101 13.19 4.88 6.23
CA TYR A 101 14.25 4.01 5.70
C TYR A 101 15.16 4.73 4.70
N ARG A 102 14.90 6.02 4.41
CA ARG A 102 15.56 6.82 3.35
C ARG A 102 15.64 6.06 2.01
N ALA A 103 14.71 5.13 1.83
CA ALA A 103 14.70 4.21 0.73
C ALA A 103 14.08 4.92 -0.48
N ARG A 104 14.79 4.88 -1.61
CA ARG A 104 14.28 5.50 -2.83
C ARG A 104 13.06 4.70 -3.30
N ALA A 105 12.03 5.39 -3.75
CA ALA A 105 10.76 4.78 -4.16
C ALA A 105 10.86 3.74 -5.28
N HIS A 106 11.95 3.70 -6.05
CA HIS A 106 12.14 2.65 -7.05
C HIS A 106 12.68 1.33 -6.48
N PHE A 107 13.27 1.36 -5.28
CA PHE A 107 13.77 0.17 -4.60
C PHE A 107 12.70 -0.49 -3.72
N ILE A 108 11.59 0.19 -3.45
CA ILE A 108 10.49 -0.35 -2.64
C ILE A 108 9.38 -0.85 -3.57
N GLN A 109 8.95 -2.08 -3.36
CA GLN A 109 7.74 -2.65 -3.94
C GLN A 109 6.78 -3.03 -2.81
N ILE A 110 5.63 -2.38 -2.77
CA ILE A 110 4.60 -2.68 -1.77
C ILE A 110 3.77 -3.84 -2.31
N MET A 111 3.70 -4.94 -1.55
CA MET A 111 2.98 -6.14 -1.96
C MET A 111 1.58 -6.17 -1.35
N LYS A 112 1.46 -5.81 -0.08
CA LYS A 112 0.20 -5.82 0.66
C LYS A 112 0.21 -4.74 1.74
N VAL A 113 -0.94 -4.11 1.93
CA VAL A 113 -1.21 -3.23 3.08
C VAL A 113 -2.52 -3.69 3.72
N GLU A 114 -2.54 -3.84 5.04
CA GLU A 114 -3.70 -4.31 5.79
C GLU A 114 -3.85 -3.58 7.13
N GLU A 115 -5.08 -3.33 7.56
CA GLU A 115 -5.37 -2.85 8.92
C GLU A 115 -5.27 -4.02 9.91
N ILE A 116 -4.47 -3.86 10.96
CA ILE A 116 -4.17 -4.89 11.95
C ILE A 116 -4.80 -4.50 13.29
N THR A 117 -5.40 -5.49 13.97
CA THR A 117 -5.92 -5.32 15.33
C THR A 117 -4.77 -5.19 16.32
N ALA A 118 -4.95 -4.42 17.40
CA ALA A 118 -3.88 -4.20 18.40
C ALA A 118 -3.29 -5.49 18.97
N SER A 119 -4.11 -6.55 19.10
CA SER A 119 -3.69 -7.88 19.56
C SER A 119 -2.72 -8.61 18.63
N LYS A 120 -2.70 -8.27 17.34
CA LYS A 120 -1.89 -8.93 16.30
C LYS A 120 -0.63 -8.14 15.94
N CYS A 121 -0.42 -6.96 16.56
CA CYS A 121 0.79 -6.17 16.34
C CYS A 121 2.00 -6.88 16.94
N ARG A 122 3.06 -7.02 16.14
CA ARG A 122 4.27 -7.76 16.53
C ARG A 122 5.28 -6.89 17.26
N TRP A 123 5.27 -5.57 17.03
CA TRP A 123 6.32 -4.69 17.55
C TRP A 123 5.91 -3.92 18.82
N PRO A 124 6.65 -4.06 19.94
CA PRO A 124 6.27 -3.47 21.23
C PRO A 124 6.52 -1.95 21.35
N GLN A 125 7.42 -1.38 20.53
CA GLN A 125 7.80 0.05 20.62
C GLN A 125 6.71 1.03 20.14
N LYS A 126 5.53 0.56 19.77
CA LYS A 126 4.37 1.42 19.60
C LYS A 126 3.50 1.16 20.80
N PRO A 127 3.67 1.91 21.90
CA PRO A 127 2.87 1.68 23.08
C PRO A 127 1.42 1.74 22.62
N CYS A 128 0.76 0.59 22.77
CA CYS A 128 -0.67 0.49 22.69
C CYS A 128 -1.20 1.50 23.70
N PHE A 129 -1.60 2.69 23.24
CA PHE A 129 -2.62 3.48 23.91
C PHE A 129 -3.98 2.77 23.76
N THR A 130 -4.00 1.44 23.95
CA THR A 130 -5.16 0.81 24.53
C THR A 130 -5.23 1.39 25.93
N ARG A 131 -6.32 2.08 26.24
CA ARG A 131 -6.60 2.58 27.59
C ARG A 131 -6.16 1.51 28.57
N ARG A 132 -5.26 1.84 29.51
CA ARG A 132 -5.13 1.02 30.71
C ARG A 132 -6.56 0.85 31.24
N PRO A 133 -7.03 -0.37 31.54
CA PRO A 133 -8.28 -0.49 32.27
C PRO A 133 -8.13 0.41 33.50
N ASN A 134 -9.11 1.30 33.72
CA ASN A 134 -9.18 2.09 34.93
C ASN A 134 -9.38 1.12 36.10
N THR A 135 -8.30 0.55 36.61
CA THR A 135 -8.24 -0.10 37.91
C THR A 135 -7.61 0.90 38.87
N PHE A 136 -8.39 1.94 39.16
CA PHE A 136 -8.29 2.64 40.43
C PHE A 136 -9.50 2.16 41.25
N PHE A 137 -9.24 1.15 42.07
CA PHE A 137 -9.92 0.91 43.33
C PHE A 137 -8.82 0.93 44.40
#